data_AF-A0A2S4JH55-F1
#
_entry.id   AF-A0A2S4JH55-F1
#
_cell.length_a   1.000
_cell.length_b   1.000
_cell.length_c   1.000
_cell.angle_alpha   90.00
_cell.angle_beta   90.00
_cell.angle_gamma   90.00
#
_symmetry.space_group_name_H-M   'P 1'
#
loop_
_entity.id
_entity.type
_entity.pdbx_description
1 polymer ?
#
loop_
_entity_poly.entity_id
_entity_poly.type
_entity_poly.pdbx_seq_one_letter_code
_entity_poly.pdbx_strand_id
1 'polypeptide(L)'
;MFRYGSKGSVLALAVSLLFFASCMTAGNREYRAAERDYDAGNYVGATENAVKALQANDEHDDAPGLLRRALPKATSQLQEQISQAKASSEEFPYERAVSLYERLVKLHSDVNDLRMGFSTEDFSAQLGEARQVAAEARYQAGIAALAAGGFENARVALAHFRTVGNYVQNYQDTADLIAQAENASMARLYVYVNDAEGEIASRLGQRLMGDNDLARVTDLVPAGTLGVGARQNASTVLAAARAQGVDLLLYVGIDSLESDMNPLEVTEKRIHNVTGAEVTASYSVSALGQWQIYDVASGSVRSEDNLRVSVGESLKFDSLVPVGQAEVNFADGSRSVIYADLSEMGLISYMGMVRRTRDFMDSVTADVFRNMTLTEMTRKLDRIVLHGGIYGFKVEEISPSTGAIDPYDVVHAYVSKMNEILQVISERASRLDELASQAVYELPGEIEDAVARAALAPLRQ
;
A
#
# COMPACT_ATOMS: atom_id res chain seq x y z
N MET A 1 -66.38 -8.46 -35.92
CA MET A 1 -67.66 -7.76 -36.19
C MET A 1 -67.56 -6.34 -35.64
N PHE A 2 -66.97 -5.40 -36.40
CA PHE A 2 -67.04 -3.96 -36.17
C PHE A 2 -67.11 -3.31 -37.55
N ARG A 3 -68.16 -2.52 -37.82
CA ARG A 3 -68.39 -1.94 -39.16
C ARG A 3 -67.57 -0.66 -39.32
N TYR A 4 -66.60 -0.68 -40.25
CA TYR A 4 -65.87 0.51 -40.66
C TYR A 4 -66.83 1.54 -41.28
N GLY A 5 -67.02 2.67 -40.59
CA GLY A 5 -67.89 3.75 -41.03
C GLY A 5 -67.10 4.92 -41.61
N SER A 6 -67.63 5.54 -42.67
CA SER A 6 -67.28 6.87 -43.19
C SER A 6 -65.82 7.09 -43.65
N LYS A 7 -65.62 7.21 -44.97
CA LYS A 7 -64.38 7.76 -45.56
C LYS A 7 -64.10 9.21 -45.15
N GLY A 8 -65.10 9.96 -44.66
CA GLY A 8 -64.92 11.33 -44.17
C GLY A 8 -64.15 11.41 -42.85
N SER A 9 -64.23 10.38 -42.00
CA SER A 9 -63.60 10.40 -40.67
C SER A 9 -62.08 10.32 -40.72
N VAL A 10 -61.51 9.67 -41.74
CA VAL A 10 -60.05 9.58 -41.93
C VAL A 10 -59.46 10.92 -42.39
N LEU A 11 -60.18 11.65 -43.25
CA LEU A 11 -59.76 12.97 -43.73
C LEU A 11 -59.75 14.00 -42.58
N ALA A 12 -60.78 13.99 -41.74
CA ALA A 12 -60.85 14.86 -40.56
C ALA A 12 -59.71 14.60 -39.57
N LEU A 13 -59.32 13.33 -39.37
CA LEU A 13 -58.21 12.97 -38.48
C LEU A 13 -56.85 13.40 -39.04
N ALA A 14 -56.64 13.27 -40.36
CA ALA A 14 -55.42 13.72 -41.03
C ALA A 14 -55.27 15.25 -41.04
N VAL A 15 -56.35 16.00 -41.26
CA VAL A 15 -56.35 17.46 -41.15
C VAL A 15 -56.07 17.91 -39.71
N SER A 16 -56.67 17.24 -38.71
CA SER A 16 -56.40 17.56 -37.30
C SER A 16 -54.94 17.31 -36.91
N LEU A 17 -54.33 16.20 -37.36
CA LEU A 17 -52.91 15.92 -37.17
C LEU A 17 -51.98 16.97 -37.80
N LEU A 18 -52.35 17.53 -38.96
CA LEU A 18 -51.61 18.63 -39.60
C LEU A 18 -51.66 19.94 -38.79
N PHE A 19 -52.72 20.21 -38.03
CA PHE A 19 -52.78 21.39 -37.15
C PHE A 19 -51.96 21.23 -35.86
N PHE A 20 -51.77 20.01 -35.35
CA PHE A 20 -50.94 19.78 -34.16
C PHE A 20 -49.42 19.79 -34.43
N ALA A 21 -49.00 19.54 -35.67
CA ALA A 21 -47.58 19.63 -36.05
C ALA A 21 -47.05 21.07 -36.05
N SER A 22 -47.91 22.06 -36.31
CA SER A 22 -47.53 23.47 -36.52
C SER A 22 -47.08 24.23 -35.27
N CYS A 23 -47.21 23.65 -34.07
CA CYS A 23 -46.74 24.28 -32.81
C CYS A 23 -45.30 23.89 -32.43
N MET A 24 -44.64 23.02 -33.20
CA MET A 24 -43.24 22.62 -33.01
C MET A 24 -42.28 23.32 -33.98
N THR A 25 -42.43 24.63 -34.16
CA THR A 25 -41.38 25.43 -34.81
C THR A 25 -40.09 25.38 -33.98
N ALA A 26 -38.95 25.25 -34.64
CA ALA A 26 -37.65 25.16 -33.97
C ALA A 26 -37.39 26.42 -33.12
N GLY A 27 -36.75 26.23 -31.96
CA GLY A 27 -36.46 27.32 -31.01
C GLY A 27 -37.59 27.71 -30.06
N ASN A 28 -38.86 27.29 -30.29
CA ASN A 28 -39.98 27.66 -29.41
C ASN A 28 -39.78 27.24 -27.95
N ARG A 29 -39.18 26.07 -27.70
CA ARG A 29 -38.95 25.56 -26.34
C ARG A 29 -37.92 26.43 -25.61
N GLU A 30 -36.88 26.82 -26.31
CA GLU A 30 -35.77 27.64 -25.86
C GLU A 30 -36.27 29.07 -25.60
N TYR A 31 -37.09 29.63 -26.51
CA TYR A 31 -37.77 30.92 -26.30
C TYR A 31 -38.67 30.92 -25.06
N ARG A 32 -39.50 29.88 -24.86
CA ARG A 32 -40.33 29.73 -23.66
C ARG A 32 -39.54 29.46 -22.38
N ALA A 33 -38.30 28.98 -22.47
CA ALA A 33 -37.38 28.96 -21.34
C ALA A 33 -36.84 30.37 -21.07
N ALA A 34 -36.41 31.08 -22.11
CA ALA A 34 -35.89 32.44 -22.02
C ALA A 34 -36.91 33.45 -21.44
N GLU A 35 -38.18 33.35 -21.84
CA GLU A 35 -39.28 34.16 -21.32
C GLU A 35 -39.46 33.95 -19.80
N ARG A 36 -39.52 32.68 -19.37
CA ARG A 36 -39.61 32.33 -17.93
C ARG A 36 -38.39 32.77 -17.13
N ASP A 37 -37.18 32.62 -17.68
CA ASP A 37 -35.95 33.09 -17.05
C ASP A 37 -35.96 34.63 -16.90
N TYR A 38 -36.41 35.35 -17.92
CA TYR A 38 -36.48 36.81 -17.91
C TYR A 38 -37.47 37.32 -16.85
N ASP A 39 -38.65 36.71 -16.77
CA ASP A 39 -39.68 37.05 -15.79
C ASP A 39 -39.25 36.68 -14.35
N ALA A 40 -38.45 35.62 -14.19
CA ALA A 40 -37.84 35.23 -12.92
C ALA A 40 -36.62 36.08 -12.52
N GLY A 41 -36.16 37.02 -13.36
CA GLY A 41 -34.95 37.82 -13.12
C GLY A 41 -33.62 37.10 -13.39
N ASN A 42 -33.65 35.88 -13.94
CA ASN A 42 -32.48 35.15 -14.41
C ASN A 42 -32.04 35.66 -15.79
N TYR A 43 -31.56 36.90 -15.88
CA TYR A 43 -31.29 37.54 -17.17
C TYR A 43 -30.18 36.85 -17.97
N VAL A 44 -29.21 36.22 -17.31
CA VAL A 44 -28.17 35.43 -17.97
C VAL A 44 -28.77 34.18 -18.63
N GLY A 45 -29.59 33.40 -17.92
CA GLY A 45 -30.31 32.26 -18.50
C GLY A 45 -31.27 32.67 -19.62
N ALA A 46 -31.95 33.81 -19.46
CA ALA A 46 -32.81 34.37 -20.50
C ALA A 46 -32.04 34.69 -21.79
N THR A 47 -30.85 35.27 -21.67
CA THR A 47 -29.97 35.58 -22.81
C THR A 47 -29.45 34.29 -23.46
N GLU A 48 -28.92 33.35 -22.67
CA GLU A 48 -28.43 32.04 -23.16
C GLU A 48 -29.52 31.25 -23.90
N ASN A 49 -30.76 31.26 -23.40
CA ASN A 49 -31.88 30.54 -24.01
C ASN A 49 -32.46 31.29 -25.22
N ALA A 50 -32.45 32.62 -25.24
CA ALA A 50 -32.85 33.41 -26.41
C ALA A 50 -31.85 33.25 -27.58
N VAL A 51 -30.55 33.15 -27.28
CA VAL A 51 -29.52 32.82 -28.30
C VAL A 51 -29.75 31.43 -28.88
N LYS A 52 -30.01 30.41 -28.04
CA LYS A 52 -30.33 29.05 -28.53
C LYS A 52 -31.58 29.00 -29.40
N ALA A 53 -32.60 29.79 -29.07
CA ALA A 53 -33.80 29.91 -29.91
C ALA A 53 -33.45 30.46 -31.30
N LEU A 54 -32.61 31.48 -31.39
CA LEU A 54 -32.14 32.10 -32.63
C LEU A 54 -31.14 31.22 -33.41
N GLN A 55 -30.35 30.40 -32.73
CA GLN A 55 -29.51 29.37 -33.37
C GLN A 55 -30.33 28.22 -33.95
N ALA A 56 -31.50 27.92 -33.38
CA ALA A 56 -32.41 26.89 -33.87
C ALA A 56 -33.36 27.41 -34.96
N ASN A 57 -33.68 28.70 -34.95
CA ASN A 57 -34.49 29.39 -35.96
C ASN A 57 -34.13 30.90 -35.96
N ASP A 58 -33.40 31.34 -36.98
CA ASP A 58 -32.96 32.72 -37.14
C ASP A 58 -34.11 33.67 -37.52
N GLU A 59 -35.19 33.14 -38.08
CA GLU A 59 -36.45 33.86 -38.37
C GLU A 59 -37.46 33.83 -37.20
N HIS A 60 -37.05 33.50 -35.97
CA HIS A 60 -37.98 33.47 -34.83
C HIS A 60 -38.49 34.88 -34.46
N ASP A 61 -39.78 35.15 -34.66
CA ASP A 61 -40.40 36.49 -34.49
C ASP A 61 -40.06 37.21 -33.16
N ASP A 62 -40.31 36.57 -32.01
CA ASP A 62 -40.21 37.22 -30.69
C ASP A 62 -38.80 37.22 -30.08
N ALA A 63 -37.94 36.25 -30.44
CA ALA A 63 -36.66 36.01 -29.76
C ALA A 63 -35.67 37.20 -29.86
N PRO A 64 -35.54 37.94 -30.98
CA PRO A 64 -34.69 39.14 -31.05
C PRO A 64 -35.16 40.25 -30.11
N GLY A 65 -36.48 40.38 -29.92
CA GLY A 65 -37.08 41.37 -29.02
C GLY A 65 -36.89 41.02 -27.53
N LEU A 66 -36.85 39.74 -27.20
CA LEU A 66 -36.45 39.27 -25.87
C LEU A 66 -34.94 39.46 -25.63
N LEU A 67 -34.09 39.03 -26.58
CA LEU A 67 -32.63 39.13 -26.48
C LEU A 67 -32.15 40.57 -26.28
N ARG A 68 -32.71 41.53 -27.04
CA ARG A 68 -32.42 42.97 -26.91
C ARG A 68 -32.75 43.54 -25.53
N ARG A 69 -33.68 42.94 -24.78
CA ARG A 69 -34.04 43.32 -23.41
C ARG A 69 -33.24 42.55 -22.35
N ALA A 70 -32.91 41.29 -22.61
CA ALA A 70 -32.21 40.41 -21.67
C ALA A 70 -30.70 40.72 -21.58
N LEU A 71 -30.02 40.86 -22.72
CA LEU A 71 -28.56 41.04 -22.77
C LEU A 71 -28.01 42.20 -21.91
N PRO A 72 -28.54 43.45 -21.96
CA PRO A 72 -28.01 44.53 -21.13
C PRO A 72 -28.21 44.26 -19.62
N LYS A 73 -29.32 43.61 -19.25
CA LYS A 73 -29.56 43.21 -17.85
C LYS A 73 -28.63 42.08 -17.40
N ALA A 74 -28.41 41.08 -18.25
CA ALA A 74 -27.47 39.99 -18.00
C ALA A 74 -26.02 40.51 -17.83
N THR A 75 -25.64 41.48 -18.67
CA THR A 75 -24.34 42.16 -18.61
C THR A 75 -24.18 42.89 -17.28
N SER A 76 -25.15 43.73 -16.90
CA SER A 76 -25.15 44.43 -15.61
C SER A 76 -25.11 43.46 -14.41
N GLN A 77 -25.87 42.36 -14.48
CA GLN A 77 -25.91 41.34 -13.42
C GLN A 77 -24.56 40.64 -13.25
N LEU A 78 -23.88 40.29 -14.35
CA LEU A 78 -22.54 39.68 -14.29
C LEU A 78 -21.48 40.69 -13.82
N GLN A 79 -21.54 41.94 -14.27
CA GLN A 79 -20.64 43.01 -13.81
C GLN A 79 -20.80 43.31 -12.31
N GLU A 80 -22.02 43.28 -11.78
CA GLU A 80 -22.27 43.38 -10.34
C GLU A 80 -21.69 42.18 -9.59
N GLN A 81 -21.93 40.95 -10.04
CA GLN A 81 -21.36 39.73 -9.44
C GLN A 81 -19.83 39.72 -9.47
N ILE A 82 -19.21 40.21 -10.55
CA ILE A 82 -17.76 40.39 -10.66
C ILE A 82 -17.26 41.39 -9.61
N SER A 83 -17.98 42.50 -9.44
CA SER A 83 -17.63 43.54 -8.46
C SER A 83 -17.75 43.02 -7.02
N GLN A 84 -18.81 42.26 -6.73
CA GLN A 84 -19.01 41.58 -5.45
C GLN A 84 -17.92 40.52 -5.18
N ALA A 85 -17.58 39.70 -6.18
CA ALA A 85 -16.52 38.69 -6.09
C ALA A 85 -15.16 39.33 -5.80
N LYS A 86 -14.79 40.39 -6.53
CA LYS A 86 -13.54 41.15 -6.30
C LYS A 86 -13.46 41.86 -4.95
N ALA A 87 -14.60 42.09 -4.30
CA ALA A 87 -14.72 42.72 -2.98
C ALA A 87 -14.98 41.72 -1.84
N SER A 88 -15.00 40.41 -2.12
CA SER A 88 -15.22 39.39 -1.10
C SER A 88 -13.99 39.26 -0.18
N SER A 89 -14.20 38.70 1.01
CA SER A 89 -13.14 38.34 1.94
C SER A 89 -12.64 36.90 1.73
N GLU A 90 -12.85 36.33 0.54
CA GLU A 90 -12.27 35.03 0.16
C GLU A 90 -10.75 35.17 -0.01
N GLU A 91 -10.02 34.05 0.09
CA GLU A 91 -8.56 34.06 -0.03
C GLU A 91 -8.09 34.39 -1.47
N PHE A 92 -8.85 33.94 -2.48
CA PHE A 92 -8.54 34.14 -3.90
C PHE A 92 -9.73 34.73 -4.68
N PRO A 93 -10.18 35.96 -4.37
CA PRO A 93 -11.44 36.53 -4.87
C PRO A 93 -11.48 36.68 -6.41
N TYR A 94 -10.30 36.83 -7.02
CA TYR A 94 -10.17 36.94 -8.47
C TYR A 94 -10.43 35.64 -9.23
N GLU A 95 -10.34 34.46 -8.60
CA GLU A 95 -10.70 33.19 -9.27
C GLU A 95 -12.18 33.14 -9.60
N ARG A 96 -13.02 33.58 -8.66
CA ARG A 96 -14.45 33.73 -8.89
C ARG A 96 -14.73 34.79 -9.95
N ALA A 97 -14.03 35.91 -9.91
CA ALA A 97 -14.13 36.95 -10.93
C ALA A 97 -13.77 36.45 -12.34
N VAL A 98 -12.70 35.66 -12.49
CA VAL A 98 -12.31 35.03 -13.78
C VAL A 98 -13.46 34.17 -14.32
N SER A 99 -14.05 33.29 -13.51
CA SER A 99 -15.17 32.43 -13.96
C SER A 99 -16.40 33.23 -14.43
N LEU A 100 -16.63 34.41 -13.85
CA LEU A 100 -17.73 35.30 -14.21
C LEU A 100 -17.40 36.12 -15.49
N TYR A 101 -16.15 36.57 -15.64
CA TYR A 101 -15.66 37.21 -16.86
C TYR A 101 -15.69 36.24 -18.06
N GLU A 102 -15.30 34.98 -17.87
CA GLU A 102 -15.39 33.94 -18.91
C GLU A 102 -16.83 33.74 -19.39
N ARG A 103 -17.79 33.70 -18.45
CA ARG A 103 -19.21 33.63 -18.79
C ARG A 103 -19.69 34.90 -19.50
N LEU A 104 -19.22 36.08 -19.09
CA LEU A 104 -19.58 37.36 -19.72
C LEU A 104 -19.04 37.48 -21.16
N VAL A 105 -17.76 37.16 -21.38
CA VAL A 105 -17.13 37.11 -22.71
C VAL A 105 -17.86 36.11 -23.59
N LYS A 106 -18.14 34.91 -23.08
CA LYS A 106 -18.91 33.90 -23.82
C LYS A 106 -20.31 34.40 -24.19
N LEU A 107 -21.02 35.05 -23.27
CA LEU A 107 -22.37 35.56 -23.51
C LEU A 107 -22.41 36.58 -24.66
N HIS A 108 -21.43 37.49 -24.71
CA HIS A 108 -21.31 38.47 -25.80
C HIS A 108 -20.83 37.84 -27.11
N SER A 109 -19.92 36.86 -27.07
CA SER A 109 -19.51 36.10 -28.26
C SER A 109 -20.68 35.34 -28.87
N ASP A 110 -21.42 34.58 -28.06
CA ASP A 110 -22.56 33.76 -28.50
C ASP A 110 -23.67 34.63 -29.15
N VAL A 111 -23.84 35.88 -28.72
CA VAL A 111 -24.73 36.87 -29.36
C VAL A 111 -24.13 37.45 -30.64
N ASN A 112 -22.85 37.77 -30.64
CA ASN A 112 -22.15 38.32 -31.81
C ASN A 112 -22.17 37.33 -32.99
N ASP A 113 -22.03 36.04 -32.71
CA ASP A 113 -22.05 34.96 -33.69
C ASP A 113 -23.39 34.81 -34.43
N LEU A 114 -24.50 35.35 -33.89
CA LEU A 114 -25.79 35.44 -34.60
C LEU A 114 -25.77 36.39 -35.80
N ARG A 115 -24.82 37.34 -35.85
CA ARG A 115 -24.65 38.33 -36.94
C ARG A 115 -25.88 39.23 -37.21
N MET A 116 -26.83 39.30 -36.28
CA MET A 116 -28.08 40.07 -36.38
C MET A 116 -27.97 41.56 -35.97
N GLY A 117 -26.75 42.09 -35.80
CA GLY A 117 -26.55 43.50 -35.46
C GLY A 117 -26.94 43.88 -34.02
N PHE A 118 -26.88 42.94 -33.07
CA PHE A 118 -26.98 43.26 -31.64
C PHE A 118 -25.74 44.05 -31.18
N SER A 119 -25.92 44.95 -30.22
CA SER A 119 -24.81 45.64 -29.56
C SER A 119 -24.13 44.67 -28.60
N THR A 120 -22.87 44.33 -28.88
CA THR A 120 -22.01 43.49 -28.04
C THR A 120 -20.79 44.28 -27.58
N GLU A 121 -20.23 43.89 -26.45
CA GLU A 121 -19.04 44.49 -25.84
C GLU A 121 -17.95 43.43 -25.67
N ASP A 122 -16.69 43.82 -25.92
CA ASP A 122 -15.54 42.94 -25.70
C ASP A 122 -15.02 43.09 -24.26
N PHE A 123 -15.09 42.00 -23.49
CA PHE A 123 -14.58 41.91 -22.13
C PHE A 123 -13.27 41.11 -22.01
N SER A 124 -12.64 40.76 -23.14
CA SER A 124 -11.45 39.90 -23.18
C SER A 124 -10.24 40.53 -22.50
N ALA A 125 -10.11 41.86 -22.55
CA ALA A 125 -9.03 42.58 -21.86
C ALA A 125 -9.17 42.47 -20.33
N GLN A 126 -10.37 42.70 -19.79
CA GLN A 126 -10.68 42.63 -18.37
C GLN A 126 -10.62 41.18 -17.84
N LEU A 127 -10.98 40.20 -18.68
CA LEU A 127 -10.71 38.78 -18.40
C LEU A 127 -9.21 38.50 -18.32
N GLY A 128 -8.42 39.04 -19.24
CA GLY A 128 -6.95 38.95 -19.23
C GLY A 128 -6.35 39.53 -17.94
N GLU A 129 -6.76 40.74 -17.56
CA GLU A 129 -6.36 41.37 -16.29
C GLU A 129 -6.76 40.52 -15.07
N ALA A 130 -8.00 40.02 -15.02
CA ALA A 130 -8.47 39.18 -13.92
C ALA A 130 -7.66 37.87 -13.80
N ARG A 131 -7.31 37.24 -14.93
CA ARG A 131 -6.43 36.06 -14.97
C ARG A 131 -5.01 36.38 -14.51
N GLN A 132 -4.44 37.52 -14.88
CA GLN A 132 -3.13 37.97 -14.40
C GLN A 132 -3.11 38.17 -12.87
N VAL A 133 -4.16 38.77 -12.30
CA VAL A 133 -4.26 38.96 -10.84
C VAL A 133 -4.48 37.63 -10.10
N ALA A 134 -5.31 36.73 -10.65
CA ALA A 134 -5.49 35.38 -10.07
C ALA A 134 -4.20 34.54 -10.13
N ALA A 135 -3.46 34.62 -11.24
CA ALA A 135 -2.16 33.98 -11.42
C ALA A 135 -1.15 34.50 -10.39
N GLU A 136 -1.00 35.82 -10.25
CA GLU A 136 -0.09 36.43 -9.28
C GLU A 136 -0.45 36.06 -7.83
N ALA A 137 -1.73 36.08 -7.46
CA ALA A 137 -2.16 35.70 -6.11
C ALA A 137 -1.81 34.24 -5.77
N ARG A 138 -1.99 33.31 -6.71
CA ARG A 138 -1.59 31.91 -6.55
C ARG A 138 -0.07 31.73 -6.58
N TYR A 139 0.63 32.47 -7.43
CA TYR A 139 2.09 32.46 -7.49
C TYR A 139 2.69 32.89 -6.15
N GLN A 140 2.24 34.01 -5.58
CA GLN A 140 2.70 34.50 -4.28
C GLN A 140 2.35 33.55 -3.13
N ALA A 141 1.15 32.93 -3.14
CA ALA A 141 0.81 31.88 -2.18
C ALA A 141 1.72 30.65 -2.30
N GLY A 142 2.08 30.26 -3.53
CA GLY A 142 3.05 29.20 -3.81
C GLY A 142 4.45 29.51 -3.29
N ILE A 143 4.95 30.74 -3.54
CA ILE A 143 6.23 31.23 -3.02
C ILE A 143 6.23 31.23 -1.49
N ALA A 144 5.17 31.74 -0.85
CA ALA A 144 5.07 31.79 0.61
C ALA A 144 5.07 30.39 1.25
N ALA A 145 4.32 29.44 0.65
CA ALA A 145 4.32 28.05 1.09
C ALA A 145 5.70 27.39 0.90
N LEU A 146 6.35 27.57 -0.27
CA LEU A 146 7.67 26.99 -0.52
C LEU A 146 8.75 27.58 0.42
N ALA A 147 8.67 28.88 0.72
CA ALA A 147 9.56 29.58 1.65
C ALA A 147 9.37 29.16 3.12
N ALA A 148 8.18 28.69 3.51
CA ALA A 148 7.95 28.10 4.84
C ALA A 148 8.70 26.76 5.04
N GLY A 149 9.06 26.09 3.94
CA GLY A 149 9.89 24.87 3.95
C GLY A 149 9.16 23.63 4.46
N GLY A 150 9.81 22.47 4.30
CA GLY A 150 9.24 21.16 4.62
C GLY A 150 8.28 20.62 3.56
N PHE A 151 8.19 19.28 3.47
CA PHE A 151 7.57 18.62 2.33
C PHE A 151 6.06 18.87 2.17
N GLU A 152 5.32 19.07 3.26
CA GLU A 152 3.88 19.38 3.17
C GLU A 152 3.63 20.78 2.61
N ASN A 153 4.40 21.78 3.04
CA ASN A 153 4.30 23.13 2.49
C ASN A 153 4.75 23.16 1.02
N ALA A 154 5.72 22.33 0.63
CA ALA A 154 6.08 22.14 -0.78
C ALA A 154 4.96 21.50 -1.61
N ARG A 155 4.12 20.61 -1.04
CA ARG A 155 2.90 20.09 -1.70
C ARG A 155 1.84 21.17 -1.87
N VAL A 156 1.65 22.02 -0.87
CA VAL A 156 0.75 23.19 -0.95
C VAL A 156 1.25 24.16 -2.02
N ALA A 157 2.54 24.47 -2.04
CA ALA A 157 3.17 25.29 -3.06
C ALA A 157 2.96 24.73 -4.47
N LEU A 158 3.22 23.43 -4.66
CA LEU A 158 3.01 22.73 -5.93
C LEU A 158 1.55 22.80 -6.41
N ALA A 159 0.58 22.69 -5.50
CA ALA A 159 -0.84 22.84 -5.83
C ALA A 159 -1.16 24.27 -6.30
N HIS A 160 -0.63 25.29 -5.64
CA HIS A 160 -0.79 26.68 -6.06
C HIS A 160 -0.15 26.95 -7.43
N PHE A 161 1.12 26.56 -7.64
CA PHE A 161 1.83 26.76 -8.90
C PHE A 161 1.16 26.06 -10.09
N ARG A 162 0.61 24.86 -9.90
CA ARG A 162 -0.19 24.18 -10.94
C ARG A 162 -1.46 24.95 -11.30
N THR A 163 -2.11 25.59 -10.32
CA THR A 163 -3.28 26.46 -10.56
C THR A 163 -2.92 27.73 -11.32
N VAL A 164 -1.73 28.32 -11.12
CA VAL A 164 -1.26 29.48 -11.91
C VAL A 164 -1.35 29.22 -13.42
N GLY A 165 -0.91 28.03 -13.86
CA GLY A 165 -0.94 27.62 -15.26
C GLY A 165 -2.34 27.52 -15.89
N ASN A 166 -3.39 27.40 -15.08
CA ASN A 166 -4.79 27.43 -15.56
C ASN A 166 -5.26 28.86 -15.89
N TYR A 167 -4.65 29.89 -15.30
CA TYR A 167 -4.97 31.29 -15.54
C TYR A 167 -4.06 31.93 -16.59
N VAL A 168 -2.75 31.72 -16.48
CA VAL A 168 -1.76 32.24 -17.42
C VAL A 168 -0.72 31.15 -17.71
N GLN A 169 -0.67 30.69 -18.96
CA GLN A 169 0.32 29.72 -19.40
C GLN A 169 1.73 30.35 -19.36
N ASN A 170 2.74 29.60 -18.90
CA ASN A 170 4.13 30.03 -18.77
C ASN A 170 4.29 31.33 -17.95
N TYR A 171 3.55 31.44 -16.83
CA TYR A 171 3.64 32.57 -15.93
C TYR A 171 4.99 32.62 -15.20
N GLN A 172 5.76 33.68 -15.38
CA GLN A 172 7.07 33.89 -14.74
C GLN A 172 7.97 32.62 -14.83
N ASP A 173 8.60 32.23 -13.72
CA ASP A 173 9.43 31.03 -13.54
C ASP A 173 8.64 29.85 -12.90
N THR A 174 7.30 29.85 -12.99
CA THR A 174 6.44 28.83 -12.36
C THR A 174 6.82 27.39 -12.76
N ALA A 175 7.38 27.17 -13.95
CA ALA A 175 7.87 25.85 -14.37
C ALA A 175 9.06 25.34 -13.53
N ASP A 176 10.02 26.22 -13.22
CA ASP A 176 11.18 25.90 -12.40
C ASP A 176 10.78 25.74 -10.93
N LEU A 177 9.86 26.58 -10.45
CA LEU A 177 9.26 26.48 -9.11
C LEU A 177 8.43 25.21 -8.93
N ILE A 178 7.73 24.73 -9.97
CA ILE A 178 7.06 23.42 -9.96
C ILE A 178 8.11 22.31 -9.79
N ALA A 179 9.21 22.32 -10.55
CA ALA A 179 10.25 21.30 -10.41
C ALA A 179 10.93 21.35 -9.02
N GLN A 180 11.16 22.55 -8.48
CA GLN A 180 11.67 22.74 -7.12
C GLN A 180 10.70 22.22 -6.05
N ALA A 181 9.41 22.57 -6.17
CA ALA A 181 8.37 22.13 -5.25
C ALA A 181 8.09 20.63 -5.37
N GLU A 182 8.19 20.02 -6.57
CA GLU A 182 8.07 18.57 -6.75
C GLU A 182 9.17 17.82 -6.02
N ASN A 183 10.43 18.24 -6.18
CA ASN A 183 11.57 17.69 -5.45
C ASN A 183 11.40 17.87 -3.92
N ALA A 184 11.03 19.07 -3.47
CA ALA A 184 10.79 19.35 -2.06
C ALA A 184 9.53 18.65 -1.49
N SER A 185 8.56 18.24 -2.31
CA SER A 185 7.31 17.57 -1.90
C SER A 185 7.47 16.07 -1.57
N MET A 186 8.65 15.52 -1.86
CA MET A 186 9.04 14.14 -1.62
C MET A 186 9.50 14.01 -0.17
N ALA A 187 8.87 13.12 0.59
CA ALA A 187 9.22 12.92 1.99
C ALA A 187 10.31 11.85 2.09
N ARG A 188 11.40 12.14 2.81
CA ARG A 188 12.38 11.11 3.17
C ARG A 188 11.87 10.35 4.39
N LEU A 189 11.60 9.06 4.20
CA LEU A 189 11.12 8.17 5.25
C LEU A 189 12.28 7.36 5.82
N TYR A 190 12.43 7.44 7.13
CA TYR A 190 13.34 6.60 7.88
C TYR A 190 12.57 5.44 8.53
N VAL A 191 13.13 4.23 8.49
CA VAL A 191 12.57 3.07 9.18
C VAL A 191 13.55 2.58 10.24
N TYR A 192 13.19 2.78 11.50
CA TYR A 192 13.88 2.21 12.65
C TYR A 192 13.03 1.10 13.25
N VAL A 193 13.62 -0.09 13.40
CA VAL A 193 12.99 -1.19 14.12
C VAL A 193 13.83 -1.50 15.35
N ASN A 194 13.21 -1.33 16.51
CA ASN A 194 13.78 -1.70 17.79
C ASN A 194 13.78 -3.24 17.88
N ASP A 195 14.94 -3.83 18.13
CA ASP A 195 15.17 -5.27 18.39
C ASP A 195 14.93 -6.30 17.27
N ALA A 196 14.52 -5.94 16.06
CA ALA A 196 14.46 -6.91 14.96
C ALA A 196 15.74 -6.97 14.11
N GLU A 197 16.21 -8.19 13.81
CA GLU A 197 17.13 -8.41 12.69
C GLU A 197 16.49 -7.94 11.37
N GLY A 198 17.31 -7.40 10.46
CA GLY A 198 16.87 -6.53 9.36
C GLY A 198 15.87 -7.12 8.35
N GLU A 199 15.60 -8.43 8.37
CA GLU A 199 14.61 -9.05 7.50
C GLU A 199 13.16 -8.67 7.89
N ILE A 200 12.82 -8.64 9.18
CA ILE A 200 11.48 -8.21 9.62
C ILE A 200 11.27 -6.73 9.29
N ALA A 201 12.28 -5.90 9.50
CA ALA A 201 12.27 -4.48 9.11
C ALA A 201 12.07 -4.30 7.60
N SER A 202 12.76 -5.09 6.78
CA SER A 202 12.63 -5.07 5.31
C SER A 202 11.23 -5.48 4.85
N ARG A 203 10.68 -6.58 5.38
CA ARG A 203 9.32 -7.05 5.03
C ARG A 203 8.23 -6.08 5.50
N LEU A 204 8.38 -5.48 6.68
CA LEU A 204 7.44 -4.48 7.19
C LEU A 204 7.47 -3.19 6.35
N GLY A 205 8.66 -2.71 5.97
CA GLY A 205 8.82 -1.59 5.06
C GLY A 205 8.17 -1.84 3.70
N GLN A 206 8.36 -3.03 3.11
CA GLN A 206 7.71 -3.43 1.86
C GLN A 206 6.18 -3.45 1.97
N ARG A 207 5.62 -3.98 3.06
CA ARG A 207 4.17 -4.03 3.26
C ARG A 207 3.56 -2.64 3.44
N LEU A 208 4.17 -1.78 4.24
CA LEU A 208 3.68 -0.42 4.47
C LEU A 208 3.72 0.46 3.20
N MET A 209 4.68 0.22 2.30
CA MET A 209 4.69 0.84 0.96
C MET A 209 3.62 0.31 0.00
N GLY A 210 3.12 -0.92 0.22
CA GLY A 210 2.09 -1.54 -0.62
C GLY A 210 0.66 -1.17 -0.21
N ASP A 211 0.42 -1.08 1.11
CA ASP A 211 -0.94 -0.92 1.67
C ASP A 211 -1.37 0.54 1.90
N ASN A 212 -0.44 1.51 1.92
CA ASN A 212 -0.74 2.92 2.20
C ASN A 212 -0.27 3.86 1.07
N ASP A 213 -0.95 5.00 0.89
CA ASP A 213 -0.66 6.08 -0.09
C ASP A 213 0.67 6.85 0.14
N LEU A 214 1.69 6.17 0.66
CA LEU A 214 3.09 6.63 0.79
C LEU A 214 3.81 6.79 -0.57
N ALA A 215 3.07 6.93 -1.68
CA ALA A 215 3.51 6.92 -3.08
C ALA A 215 4.46 8.07 -3.49
N ARG A 216 4.99 8.83 -2.53
CA ARG A 216 6.01 9.88 -2.69
C ARG A 216 7.11 9.84 -1.61
N VAL A 217 7.35 8.66 -1.05
CA VAL A 217 8.62 8.35 -0.36
C VAL A 217 9.64 8.01 -1.43
N THR A 218 10.70 8.80 -1.55
CA THR A 218 11.77 8.60 -2.56
C THR A 218 12.91 7.72 -2.09
N ASP A 219 13.14 7.65 -0.78
CA ASP A 219 14.24 6.90 -0.20
C ASP A 219 13.79 6.26 1.12
N LEU A 220 14.08 4.97 1.28
CA LEU A 220 13.88 4.21 2.51
C LEU A 220 15.23 4.09 3.19
N VAL A 221 15.45 4.94 4.18
CA VAL A 221 16.75 5.02 4.86
C VAL A 221 16.75 4.07 6.07
N PRO A 222 17.59 3.01 6.11
CA PRO A 222 17.49 1.97 7.16
C PRO A 222 18.20 2.33 8.47
N ALA A 223 17.68 1.82 9.59
CA ALA A 223 18.15 1.93 10.98
C ALA A 223 19.69 2.08 11.22
N GLY A 224 20.51 1.33 10.50
CA GLY A 224 21.97 1.37 10.68
C GLY A 224 22.67 2.65 10.18
N THR A 225 22.02 3.43 9.31
CA THR A 225 22.66 4.58 8.62
C THR A 225 22.72 5.86 9.45
N LEU A 226 21.89 6.04 10.48
CA LEU A 226 21.97 7.22 11.37
C LEU A 226 23.14 7.13 12.36
N GLY A 227 23.87 6.02 12.40
CA GLY A 227 24.86 5.73 13.45
C GLY A 227 24.22 5.47 14.83
N VAL A 228 22.90 5.25 14.86
CA VAL A 228 22.14 4.94 16.07
C VAL A 228 22.26 3.43 16.31
N GLY A 229 22.61 3.04 17.54
CA GLY A 229 22.69 1.63 17.91
C GLY A 229 21.33 0.91 17.85
N ALA A 230 21.35 -0.40 18.04
CA ALA A 230 20.13 -1.11 18.43
C ALA A 230 19.64 -0.64 19.81
N ARG A 231 18.37 -0.95 20.14
CA ARG A 231 17.78 -0.73 21.48
C ARG A 231 17.68 0.74 21.90
N GLN A 232 17.51 1.65 20.95
CA GLN A 232 17.38 3.08 21.23
C GLN A 232 15.92 3.50 21.22
N ASN A 233 15.53 4.27 22.25
CA ASN A 233 14.18 4.81 22.35
C ASN A 233 13.86 5.80 21.23
N ALA A 234 12.57 5.97 20.95
CA ALA A 234 12.09 6.81 19.84
C ALA A 234 12.64 8.25 19.88
N SER A 235 12.82 8.86 21.06
CA SER A 235 13.35 10.22 21.19
C SER A 235 14.83 10.34 20.78
N THR A 236 15.65 9.32 21.03
CA THR A 236 17.05 9.27 20.58
C THR A 236 17.13 9.08 19.07
N VAL A 237 16.32 8.17 18.51
CA VAL A 237 16.23 7.93 17.06
C VAL A 237 15.75 9.20 16.33
N LEU A 238 14.72 9.87 16.87
CA LEU A 238 14.15 11.11 16.34
C LEU A 238 15.17 12.25 16.29
N ALA A 239 16.02 12.38 17.32
CA ALA A 239 17.09 13.38 17.35
C ALA A 239 18.12 13.13 16.24
N ALA A 240 18.50 11.86 16.02
CA ALA A 240 19.43 11.50 14.94
C ALA A 240 18.80 11.65 13.54
N ALA A 241 17.53 11.27 13.38
CA ALA A 241 16.77 11.48 12.15
C ALA A 241 16.71 12.98 11.77
N ARG A 242 16.46 13.85 12.76
CA ARG A 242 16.49 15.31 12.58
C ARG A 242 17.87 15.83 12.18
N ALA A 243 18.95 15.29 12.75
CA ALA A 243 20.32 15.67 12.39
C ALA A 243 20.70 15.30 10.94
N GLN A 244 20.03 14.30 10.35
CA GLN A 244 20.21 13.87 8.95
C GLN A 244 19.14 14.45 8.00
N GLY A 245 18.24 15.31 8.53
CA GLY A 245 17.19 16.00 7.78
C GLY A 245 16.04 15.11 7.30
N VAL A 246 15.88 13.91 7.88
CA VAL A 246 14.73 13.03 7.61
C VAL A 246 13.43 13.81 7.85
N ASP A 247 12.42 13.62 7.02
CA ASP A 247 11.11 14.27 7.15
C ASP A 247 10.16 13.48 8.05
N LEU A 248 10.12 12.16 7.85
CA LEU A 248 9.26 11.22 8.56
C LEU A 248 10.08 10.06 9.14
N LEU A 249 9.82 9.70 10.40
CA LEU A 249 10.42 8.54 11.06
C LEU A 249 9.33 7.53 11.39
N LEU A 250 9.33 6.38 10.72
CA LEU A 250 8.65 5.19 11.19
C LEU A 250 9.53 4.53 12.26
N TYR A 251 9.11 4.64 13.51
CA TYR A 251 9.67 3.89 14.63
C TYR A 251 8.80 2.67 14.89
N VAL A 252 9.43 1.50 15.06
CA VAL A 252 8.75 0.25 15.38
C VAL A 252 9.33 -0.29 16.67
N GLY A 253 8.55 -0.25 17.74
CA GLY A 253 8.83 -0.96 18.99
C GLY A 253 8.37 -2.41 18.86
N ILE A 254 9.21 -3.36 19.24
CA ILE A 254 8.80 -4.74 19.52
C ILE A 254 8.75 -4.87 21.04
N ASP A 255 7.57 -5.23 21.55
CA ASP A 255 7.32 -5.38 22.99
C ASP A 255 7.54 -6.84 23.42
N SER A 256 7.20 -7.80 22.56
CA SER A 256 7.46 -9.23 22.80
C SER A 256 7.60 -10.04 21.52
N LEU A 257 8.19 -11.24 21.65
CA LEU A 257 8.25 -12.27 20.62
C LEU A 257 7.52 -13.50 21.14
N GLU A 258 6.40 -13.86 20.52
CA GLU A 258 5.67 -15.11 20.78
C GLU A 258 6.18 -16.19 19.82
N SER A 259 6.48 -17.40 20.31
CA SER A 259 6.80 -18.55 19.44
C SER A 259 5.69 -19.60 19.47
N ASP A 260 4.96 -19.73 18.36
CA ASP A 260 3.94 -20.75 18.17
C ASP A 260 4.50 -21.92 17.36
N MET A 261 4.64 -23.07 18.01
CA MET A 261 4.83 -24.37 17.34
C MET A 261 3.45 -24.89 16.92
N ASN A 262 3.18 -24.94 15.62
CA ASN A 262 1.95 -25.58 15.14
C ASN A 262 2.02 -27.09 15.44
N PRO A 263 0.89 -27.73 15.78
CA PRO A 263 0.84 -29.17 15.92
C PRO A 263 1.32 -29.86 14.64
N LEU A 264 2.01 -30.99 14.79
CA LEU A 264 2.52 -31.76 13.65
C LEU A 264 1.38 -32.18 12.71
N GLU A 265 1.36 -31.63 11.50
CA GLU A 265 0.38 -32.01 10.49
C GLU A 265 0.85 -33.28 9.79
N VAL A 266 0.14 -34.39 10.01
CA VAL A 266 0.44 -35.69 9.40
C VAL A 266 -0.56 -35.97 8.29
N THR A 267 -0.10 -35.91 7.03
CA THR A 267 -0.92 -36.19 5.86
C THR A 267 -0.57 -37.55 5.27
N GLU A 268 -1.54 -38.48 5.16
CA GLU A 268 -1.33 -39.76 4.45
C GLU A 268 -0.94 -39.46 2.98
N LYS A 269 0.21 -39.97 2.55
CA LYS A 269 0.78 -39.74 1.23
C LYS A 269 1.10 -41.08 0.58
N ARG A 270 0.34 -41.44 -0.46
CA ARG A 270 0.57 -42.67 -1.21
C ARG A 270 1.61 -42.46 -2.29
N ILE A 271 2.74 -43.16 -2.17
CA ILE A 271 3.82 -43.17 -3.16
C ILE A 271 3.78 -44.55 -3.82
N HIS A 272 3.13 -44.61 -4.98
CA HIS A 272 2.75 -45.86 -5.64
C HIS A 272 1.87 -46.75 -4.73
N ASN A 273 2.29 -47.99 -4.44
CA ASN A 273 1.57 -48.92 -3.58
C ASN A 273 1.90 -48.74 -2.08
N VAL A 274 2.82 -47.83 -1.73
CA VAL A 274 3.28 -47.63 -0.36
C VAL A 274 2.52 -46.48 0.29
N THR A 275 1.87 -46.76 1.42
CA THR A 275 1.35 -45.71 2.30
C THR A 275 2.50 -45.10 3.08
N GLY A 276 2.80 -43.83 2.81
CA GLY A 276 3.64 -42.98 3.64
C GLY A 276 2.80 -41.95 4.41
N ALA A 277 3.48 -41.15 5.21
CA ALA A 277 2.93 -39.99 5.88
C ALA A 277 3.90 -38.81 5.69
N GLU A 278 3.43 -37.75 5.03
CA GLU A 278 4.15 -36.47 5.03
C GLU A 278 3.86 -35.79 6.37
N VAL A 279 4.90 -35.63 7.19
CA VAL A 279 4.81 -34.89 8.45
C VAL A 279 5.34 -33.47 8.19
N THR A 280 4.50 -32.48 8.45
CA THR A 280 4.86 -31.07 8.39
C THR A 280 4.98 -30.54 9.82
N ALA A 281 6.20 -30.20 10.23
CA ALA A 281 6.48 -29.47 11.45
C ALA A 281 6.61 -27.99 11.11
N SER A 282 5.61 -27.19 11.47
CA SER A 282 5.62 -25.74 11.24
C SER A 282 5.88 -25.00 12.54
N TYR A 283 6.81 -24.06 12.52
CA TYR A 283 7.01 -23.13 13.63
C TYR A 283 6.79 -21.71 13.12
N SER A 284 6.31 -20.83 14.00
CA SER A 284 6.19 -19.42 13.72
C SER A 284 6.63 -18.58 14.91
N VAL A 285 7.23 -17.44 14.62
CA VAL A 285 7.59 -16.41 15.60
C VAL A 285 6.79 -15.16 15.23
N SER A 286 5.94 -14.73 16.16
CA SER A 286 5.14 -13.52 16.06
C SER A 286 5.78 -12.41 16.87
N ALA A 287 6.27 -11.37 16.20
CA ALA A 287 6.64 -10.13 16.86
C ALA A 287 5.36 -9.33 17.19
N LEU A 288 5.14 -9.07 18.48
CA LEU A 288 4.14 -8.14 18.97
C LEU A 288 4.82 -6.82 19.32
N GLY A 289 4.14 -5.71 19.06
CA GLY A 289 4.62 -4.39 19.46
C GLY A 289 3.73 -3.27 18.95
N GLN A 290 4.33 -2.11 18.71
CA GLN A 290 3.66 -0.93 18.19
C GLN A 290 4.55 -0.22 17.16
N TRP A 291 3.94 0.37 16.13
CA TRP A 291 4.62 1.28 15.23
C TRP A 291 4.05 2.69 15.35
N GLN A 292 4.91 3.68 15.17
CA GLN A 292 4.59 5.10 15.28
C GLN A 292 5.29 5.86 14.15
N ILE A 293 4.55 6.66 13.38
CA ILE A 293 5.12 7.59 12.40
C ILE A 293 5.23 8.96 13.04
N TYR A 294 6.46 9.42 13.24
CA TYR A 294 6.79 10.76 13.70
C TYR A 294 6.99 11.71 12.53
N ASP A 295 6.42 12.91 12.66
CA ASP A 295 6.91 14.10 11.97
C ASP A 295 8.23 14.53 12.61
N VAL A 296 9.34 14.50 11.87
CA VAL A 296 10.68 14.72 12.46
C VAL A 296 10.92 16.20 12.79
N ALA A 297 10.26 17.12 12.09
CA ALA A 297 10.38 18.55 12.37
C ALA A 297 9.74 18.91 13.71
N SER A 298 8.45 18.59 13.90
CA SER A 298 7.70 18.86 15.13
C SER A 298 7.99 17.87 16.27
N GLY A 299 8.36 16.64 15.94
CA GLY A 299 8.45 15.51 16.88
C GLY A 299 7.11 14.89 17.28
N SER A 300 6.01 15.27 16.62
CA SER A 300 4.67 14.74 16.89
C SER A 300 4.43 13.39 16.21
N VAL A 301 3.73 12.48 16.89
CA VAL A 301 3.21 11.25 16.27
C VAL A 301 2.04 11.63 15.36
N ARG A 302 2.12 11.27 14.09
CA ARG A 302 1.06 11.45 13.08
C ARG A 302 0.11 10.26 13.01
N SER A 303 0.61 9.07 13.26
CA SER A 303 -0.16 7.81 13.23
C SER A 303 0.57 6.77 14.06
N GLU A 304 -0.19 5.92 14.75
CA GLU A 304 0.29 4.77 15.51
C GLU A 304 -0.71 3.63 15.43
N ASP A 305 -0.22 2.40 15.47
CA ASP A 305 -1.05 1.19 15.61
C ASP A 305 -0.24 0.04 16.22
N ASN A 306 -0.95 -0.96 16.73
CA ASN A 306 -0.34 -2.20 17.21
C ASN A 306 0.18 -3.03 16.03
N LEU A 307 1.31 -3.68 16.25
CA LEU A 307 1.97 -4.53 15.27
C LEU A 307 1.89 -5.99 15.70
N ARG A 308 1.44 -6.87 14.80
CA ARG A 308 1.65 -8.32 14.89
C ARG A 308 2.23 -8.82 13.56
N VAL A 309 3.50 -9.19 13.55
CA VAL A 309 4.19 -9.74 12.38
C VAL A 309 4.66 -11.16 12.68
N SER A 310 3.95 -12.12 12.12
CA SER A 310 4.31 -13.54 12.19
C SER A 310 5.19 -13.93 11.00
N VAL A 311 6.38 -14.46 11.29
CA VAL A 311 7.23 -15.17 10.33
C VAL A 311 7.25 -16.64 10.74
N GLY A 312 6.91 -17.54 9.83
CA GLY A 312 6.98 -18.97 10.08
C GLY A 312 7.62 -19.73 8.93
N GLU A 313 8.26 -20.83 9.28
CA GLU A 313 8.76 -21.82 8.33
C GLU A 313 8.11 -23.18 8.61
N SER A 314 8.05 -24.03 7.58
CA SER A 314 7.53 -25.40 7.69
C SER A 314 8.58 -26.39 7.21
N LEU A 315 9.04 -27.26 8.11
CA LEU A 315 9.88 -28.40 7.77
C LEU A 315 8.98 -29.57 7.38
N LYS A 316 9.14 -30.07 6.15
CA LYS A 316 8.44 -31.26 5.65
C LYS A 316 9.37 -32.46 5.61
N PHE A 317 8.93 -33.57 6.19
CA PHE A 317 9.62 -34.85 6.09
C PHE A 317 8.64 -35.98 5.76
N ASP A 318 8.98 -36.76 4.74
CA ASP A 318 8.24 -37.96 4.36
C ASP A 318 8.68 -39.13 5.24
N SER A 319 7.76 -39.63 6.06
CA SER A 319 7.91 -40.89 6.80
C SER A 319 7.25 -42.03 6.04
N LEU A 320 7.87 -43.21 6.04
CA LEU A 320 7.28 -44.42 5.51
C LEU A 320 6.49 -45.10 6.63
N VAL A 321 5.21 -45.40 6.40
CA VAL A 321 4.45 -46.22 7.35
C VAL A 321 4.87 -47.67 7.14
N PRO A 322 5.27 -48.41 8.20
CA PRO A 322 5.63 -49.81 8.05
C PRO A 322 4.43 -50.64 7.58
N VAL A 323 4.69 -51.54 6.64
CA VAL A 323 3.65 -52.37 5.99
C VAL A 323 3.45 -53.68 6.77
N GLY A 324 4.45 -54.11 7.55
CA GLY A 324 4.32 -55.24 8.47
C GLY A 324 5.47 -55.37 9.47
N GLN A 325 5.32 -56.36 10.34
CA GLN A 325 6.35 -56.79 11.29
C GLN A 325 6.51 -58.31 11.16
N ALA A 326 7.75 -58.78 11.18
CA ALA A 326 8.10 -60.20 11.13
C ALA A 326 9.14 -60.52 12.21
N GLU A 327 9.14 -61.76 12.69
CA GLU A 327 10.33 -62.30 13.34
C GLU A 327 11.24 -62.95 12.30
N VAL A 328 12.51 -62.55 12.28
CA VAL A 328 13.55 -63.20 11.50
C VAL A 328 14.48 -63.91 12.46
N ASN A 329 14.60 -65.23 12.27
CA ASN A 329 15.45 -66.09 13.07
C ASN A 329 16.88 -66.06 12.50
N PHE A 330 17.78 -65.44 13.25
CA PHE A 330 19.22 -65.45 12.99
C PHE A 330 19.90 -66.58 13.78
N ALA A 331 21.15 -66.89 13.45
CA ALA A 331 21.91 -67.97 14.11
C ALA A 331 22.18 -67.71 15.60
N ASP A 332 22.06 -66.47 16.06
CA ASP A 332 22.22 -66.00 17.44
C ASP A 332 20.88 -65.75 18.17
N GLY A 333 19.74 -65.78 17.47
CA GLY A 333 18.40 -65.62 18.04
C GLY A 333 17.37 -65.03 17.07
N SER A 334 16.10 -65.04 17.48
CA SER A 334 15.04 -64.33 16.76
C SER A 334 15.10 -62.83 17.03
N ARG A 335 14.96 -62.01 16.00
CA ARG A 335 14.84 -60.55 16.11
C ARG A 335 13.58 -60.11 15.38
N SER A 336 12.81 -59.22 16.00
CA SER A 336 11.64 -58.64 15.34
C SER A 336 12.06 -57.49 14.44
N VAL A 337 11.78 -57.62 13.15
CA VAL A 337 12.03 -56.60 12.11
C VAL A 337 10.72 -56.04 11.61
N ILE A 338 10.66 -54.71 11.58
CA ILE A 338 9.59 -53.94 10.98
C ILE A 338 10.00 -53.66 9.53
N TYR A 339 9.13 -53.98 8.57
CA TYR A 339 9.42 -53.82 7.14
C TYR A 339 8.37 -52.96 6.43
N ALA A 340 8.83 -52.21 5.43
CA ALA A 340 7.97 -51.54 4.46
C ALA A 340 8.21 -52.18 3.09
N ASP A 341 7.14 -52.43 2.33
CA ASP A 341 7.23 -52.97 0.97
C ASP A 341 7.70 -51.88 0.01
N LEU A 342 9.00 -51.59 0.04
CA LEU A 342 9.64 -50.64 -0.84
C LEU A 342 10.01 -51.33 -2.15
N SER A 343 9.48 -50.82 -3.26
CA SER A 343 10.14 -51.02 -4.54
C SER A 343 11.59 -50.56 -4.45
N GLU A 344 12.50 -51.26 -5.14
CA GLU A 344 13.55 -50.69 -6.00
C GLU A 344 13.98 -49.22 -5.53
N MET A 345 13.66 -48.05 -6.14
CA MET A 345 14.23 -46.69 -5.74
C MET A 345 13.38 -46.07 -4.61
N GLY A 346 12.48 -46.83 -3.97
CA GLY A 346 12.20 -46.54 -2.57
C GLY A 346 13.50 -46.65 -1.77
N LEU A 347 14.28 -47.71 -1.99
CA LEU A 347 15.40 -48.07 -1.10
C LEU A 347 16.65 -47.19 -1.23
N ILE A 348 17.28 -47.02 -2.41
CA ILE A 348 18.46 -46.12 -2.47
C ILE A 348 18.08 -44.63 -2.42
N SER A 349 16.81 -44.25 -2.66
CA SER A 349 16.34 -42.87 -2.36
C SER A 349 16.21 -42.66 -0.86
N TYR A 350 15.64 -43.63 -0.14
CA TYR A 350 15.59 -43.67 1.32
C TYR A 350 17.01 -43.69 1.91
N MET A 351 17.93 -44.52 1.40
CA MET A 351 19.33 -44.49 1.83
C MET A 351 20.02 -43.16 1.49
N GLY A 352 19.70 -42.54 0.36
CA GLY A 352 20.20 -41.21 -0.01
C GLY A 352 19.68 -40.11 0.92
N MET A 353 18.41 -40.20 1.33
CA MET A 353 17.81 -39.34 2.35
C MET A 353 18.47 -39.58 3.72
N VAL A 354 18.50 -40.81 4.22
CA VAL A 354 19.17 -41.20 5.48
C VAL A 354 20.63 -40.76 5.49
N ARG A 355 21.34 -40.84 4.35
CA ARG A 355 22.71 -40.32 4.21
C ARG A 355 22.77 -38.80 4.31
N ARG A 356 21.93 -38.04 3.58
CA ARG A 356 21.91 -36.57 3.69
C ARG A 356 21.48 -36.10 5.09
N THR A 357 20.51 -36.76 5.71
CA THR A 357 20.09 -36.50 7.09
C THR A 357 21.22 -36.81 8.07
N ARG A 358 21.94 -37.91 7.89
CA ARG A 358 23.15 -38.25 8.67
C ARG A 358 24.24 -37.18 8.48
N ASP A 359 24.62 -36.90 7.24
CA ASP A 359 25.65 -35.91 6.89
C ASP A 359 25.30 -34.51 7.45
N PHE A 360 24.01 -34.15 7.50
CA PHE A 360 23.52 -32.95 8.19
C PHE A 360 23.67 -33.06 9.71
N MET A 361 23.14 -34.12 10.33
CA MET A 361 23.19 -34.37 11.78
C MET A 361 24.63 -34.51 12.30
N ASP A 362 25.60 -34.87 11.46
CA ASP A 362 27.02 -34.94 11.77
C ASP A 362 27.76 -33.60 11.50
N SER A 363 27.29 -32.79 10.54
CA SER A 363 27.83 -31.45 10.25
C SER A 363 27.26 -30.32 11.11
N VAL A 364 26.26 -30.61 11.93
CA VAL A 364 25.59 -29.64 12.81
C VAL A 364 25.68 -30.13 14.27
N THR A 365 26.56 -29.49 15.05
CA THR A 365 26.56 -29.63 16.51
C THR A 365 25.49 -28.73 17.13
N ALA A 366 25.11 -29.00 18.39
CA ALA A 366 24.16 -28.15 19.11
C ALA A 366 24.60 -26.67 19.16
N ASP A 367 25.91 -26.40 19.30
CA ASP A 367 26.43 -25.01 19.31
C ASP A 367 26.48 -24.38 17.90
N VAL A 368 26.76 -25.17 16.86
CA VAL A 368 26.66 -24.70 15.46
C VAL A 368 25.21 -24.39 15.11
N PHE A 369 24.24 -25.14 15.63
CA PHE A 369 22.81 -24.86 15.46
C PHE A 369 22.35 -23.64 16.26
N ARG A 370 22.82 -23.47 17.52
CA ARG A 370 22.52 -22.29 18.35
C ARG A 370 22.96 -20.99 17.69
N ASN A 371 24.10 -20.99 17.01
CA ASN A 371 24.71 -19.79 16.42
C ASN A 371 24.40 -19.61 14.92
N MET A 372 23.47 -20.39 14.36
CA MET A 372 23.09 -20.30 12.93
C MET A 372 22.05 -19.21 12.70
N THR A 373 22.25 -18.37 11.69
CA THR A 373 21.20 -17.42 11.25
C THR A 373 20.02 -18.16 10.61
N LEU A 374 18.82 -17.56 10.61
CA LEU A 374 17.63 -18.19 10.03
C LEU A 374 17.90 -18.62 8.58
N THR A 375 18.43 -17.72 7.75
CA THR A 375 18.75 -18.00 6.33
C THR A 375 19.80 -19.11 6.15
N GLU A 376 20.75 -19.27 7.07
CA GLU A 376 21.69 -20.40 7.03
C GLU A 376 21.03 -21.71 7.44
N MET A 377 20.08 -21.65 8.38
CA MET A 377 19.27 -22.78 8.80
C MET A 377 18.39 -23.25 7.64
N THR A 378 17.59 -22.36 7.02
CA THR A 378 16.80 -22.66 5.82
C THR A 378 17.67 -23.28 4.72
N ARG A 379 18.82 -22.65 4.39
CA ARG A 379 19.75 -23.13 3.34
C ARG A 379 20.38 -24.49 3.63
N LYS A 380 20.56 -24.86 4.91
CA LYS A 380 21.05 -26.19 5.29
C LYS A 380 19.92 -27.22 5.37
N LEU A 381 18.72 -26.83 5.80
CA LEU A 381 17.52 -27.67 5.81
C LEU A 381 17.02 -27.98 4.39
N ASP A 382 17.11 -27.04 3.45
CA ASP A 382 16.84 -27.22 2.01
C ASP A 382 17.70 -28.33 1.37
N ARG A 383 18.85 -28.67 1.97
CA ARG A 383 19.70 -29.79 1.52
C ARG A 383 19.24 -31.15 2.05
N ILE A 384 18.29 -31.17 2.99
CA ILE A 384 17.66 -32.36 3.56
C ILE A 384 16.29 -32.60 2.89
N VAL A 385 15.52 -31.53 2.68
CA VAL A 385 14.17 -31.56 2.09
C VAL A 385 14.23 -31.99 0.62
N LEU A 386 13.28 -32.84 0.21
CA LEU A 386 13.19 -33.37 -1.15
C LEU A 386 12.63 -32.31 -2.12
N HIS A 387 13.37 -31.95 -3.16
CA HIS A 387 12.77 -31.52 -4.42
C HIS A 387 12.13 -32.73 -5.12
N GLY A 388 10.91 -32.58 -5.66
CA GLY A 388 10.09 -33.68 -6.14
C GLY A 388 10.62 -34.40 -7.40
N GLY A 389 10.60 -35.74 -7.38
CA GLY A 389 10.91 -36.63 -8.52
C GLY A 389 10.60 -38.11 -8.21
N ILE A 390 10.27 -38.92 -9.24
CA ILE A 390 9.69 -40.29 -9.16
C ILE A 390 10.70 -41.36 -9.64
N TYR A 391 10.94 -42.48 -8.93
CA TYR A 391 12.15 -43.31 -9.13
C TYR A 391 12.06 -44.86 -8.75
N GLY A 392 12.86 -45.78 -9.40
CA GLY A 392 13.13 -47.25 -9.14
C GLY A 392 14.58 -47.97 -9.31
N PHE A 393 15.34 -48.46 -8.26
CA PHE A 393 16.54 -49.40 -8.16
C PHE A 393 16.75 -50.22 -6.79
N LYS A 394 16.76 -51.58 -6.76
CA LYS A 394 16.69 -52.58 -5.63
C LYS A 394 18.01 -52.83 -4.88
N VAL A 395 17.94 -53.45 -3.69
CA VAL A 395 19.12 -53.95 -2.96
C VAL A 395 18.92 -55.40 -2.48
N GLU A 396 19.91 -56.25 -2.72
CA GLU A 396 20.10 -57.55 -2.05
C GLU A 396 21.19 -57.41 -0.98
N GLU A 397 20.99 -58.03 0.18
CA GLU A 397 21.85 -57.85 1.35
C GLU A 397 22.94 -58.93 1.44
N ILE A 398 24.20 -58.51 1.61
CA ILE A 398 25.30 -59.37 2.04
C ILE A 398 25.96 -58.68 3.25
N SER A 399 26.05 -59.41 4.36
CA SER A 399 26.76 -58.96 5.55
C SER A 399 27.97 -59.89 5.81
N PRO A 400 29.21 -59.37 5.87
CA PRO A 400 30.33 -60.06 6.49
C PRO A 400 30.42 -59.70 7.99
N SER A 401 30.88 -60.67 8.77
CA SER A 401 30.88 -60.66 10.23
C SER A 401 31.91 -59.72 10.89
N THR A 402 31.71 -59.53 12.21
CA THR A 402 32.62 -58.97 13.22
C THR A 402 32.90 -57.46 13.23
N GLY A 403 32.41 -56.80 14.28
CA GLY A 403 32.97 -55.54 14.81
C GLY A 403 32.16 -54.25 14.63
N ALA A 404 31.03 -54.26 13.92
CA ALA A 404 30.23 -53.05 13.67
C ALA A 404 29.14 -52.80 14.73
N ILE A 405 28.89 -51.51 15.02
CA ILE A 405 27.86 -50.99 15.93
C ILE A 405 26.47 -51.45 15.47
N ASP A 406 25.58 -51.82 16.40
CA ASP A 406 24.22 -52.23 16.06
C ASP A 406 23.47 -51.07 15.36
N PRO A 407 22.88 -51.28 14.16
CA PRO A 407 22.08 -50.26 13.50
C PRO A 407 20.93 -49.73 14.36
N TYR A 408 20.42 -50.53 15.30
CA TYR A 408 19.41 -50.11 16.27
C TYR A 408 19.96 -49.11 17.28
N ASP A 409 21.19 -49.32 17.80
CA ASP A 409 21.87 -48.33 18.66
C ASP A 409 22.15 -47.04 17.90
N VAL A 410 22.50 -47.13 16.61
CA VAL A 410 22.70 -45.96 15.74
C VAL A 410 21.38 -45.20 15.55
N VAL A 411 20.27 -45.88 15.22
CA VAL A 411 18.96 -45.22 15.07
C VAL A 411 18.45 -44.67 16.40
N HIS A 412 18.61 -45.39 17.50
CA HIS A 412 18.23 -44.93 18.83
C HIS A 412 19.08 -43.74 19.29
N ALA A 413 20.36 -43.68 18.93
CA ALA A 413 21.21 -42.51 19.13
C ALA A 413 20.77 -41.33 18.25
N TYR A 414 20.38 -41.55 16.99
CA TYR A 414 19.83 -40.47 16.13
C TYR A 414 18.47 -39.95 16.61
N VAL A 415 17.58 -40.83 17.08
CA VAL A 415 16.29 -40.42 17.68
C VAL A 415 16.55 -39.70 19.01
N SER A 416 17.48 -40.17 19.84
CA SER A 416 17.87 -39.46 21.06
C SER A 416 18.49 -38.09 20.75
N LYS A 417 19.33 -37.98 19.72
CA LYS A 417 19.96 -36.72 19.27
C LYS A 417 18.95 -35.77 18.61
N MET A 418 17.96 -36.28 17.89
CA MET A 418 16.83 -35.46 17.40
C MET A 418 15.94 -34.99 18.54
N ASN A 419 15.63 -35.84 19.52
CA ASN A 419 14.91 -35.45 20.72
C ASN A 419 15.70 -34.43 21.54
N GLU A 420 17.03 -34.54 21.61
CA GLU A 420 17.92 -33.56 22.23
C GLU A 420 17.96 -32.24 21.44
N ILE A 421 17.93 -32.26 20.11
CA ILE A 421 17.82 -31.05 19.28
C ILE A 421 16.43 -30.41 19.43
N LEU A 422 15.35 -31.19 19.41
CA LEU A 422 13.99 -30.72 19.66
C LEU A 422 13.82 -30.19 21.08
N GLN A 423 14.46 -30.82 22.07
CA GLN A 423 14.54 -30.33 23.44
C GLN A 423 15.36 -29.05 23.51
N VAL A 424 16.49 -28.90 22.80
CA VAL A 424 17.24 -27.65 22.73
C VAL A 424 16.46 -26.54 22.01
N ILE A 425 15.65 -26.86 21.00
CA ILE A 425 14.73 -25.92 20.35
C ILE A 425 13.64 -25.49 21.33
N SER A 426 13.01 -26.44 22.02
CA SER A 426 11.98 -26.19 23.04
C SER A 426 12.54 -25.41 24.23
N GLU A 427 13.69 -25.79 24.77
CA GLU A 427 14.40 -25.08 25.84
C GLU A 427 14.91 -23.71 25.39
N ARG A 428 15.17 -23.47 24.10
CA ARG A 428 15.53 -22.14 23.59
C ARG A 428 14.28 -21.27 23.44
N ALA A 429 13.17 -21.82 22.98
CA ALA A 429 11.88 -21.13 22.99
C ALA A 429 11.48 -20.77 24.44
N SER A 430 11.47 -21.75 25.34
CA SER A 430 11.18 -21.55 26.77
C SER A 430 12.19 -20.65 27.47
N ARG A 431 13.50 -20.68 27.13
CA ARG A 431 14.46 -19.72 27.72
C ARG A 431 14.38 -18.32 27.12
N LEU A 432 13.90 -18.15 25.88
CA LEU A 432 13.58 -16.83 25.35
C LEU A 432 12.37 -16.24 26.09
N ASP A 433 11.34 -17.06 26.35
CA ASP A 433 10.16 -16.72 27.14
C ASP A 433 10.48 -16.47 28.62
N GLU A 434 11.34 -17.29 29.23
CA GLU A 434 11.79 -17.18 30.63
C GLU A 434 12.78 -16.03 30.85
N LEU A 435 13.68 -15.74 29.89
CA LEU A 435 14.54 -14.54 29.95
C LEU A 435 13.77 -13.25 29.68
N ALA A 436 12.77 -13.27 28.79
CA ALA A 436 11.85 -12.14 28.63
C ALA A 436 11.05 -11.91 29.91
N SER A 437 10.53 -12.98 30.52
CA SER A 437 9.81 -12.92 31.79
C SER A 437 10.70 -12.48 32.96
N GLN A 438 11.93 -13.00 33.10
CA GLN A 438 12.86 -12.57 34.13
C GLN A 438 13.29 -11.12 33.94
N ALA A 439 13.55 -10.65 32.72
CA ALA A 439 13.86 -9.23 32.47
C ALA A 439 12.70 -8.28 32.82
N VAL A 440 11.45 -8.76 32.77
CA VAL A 440 10.25 -8.02 33.20
C VAL A 440 10.05 -8.07 34.73
N TYR A 441 10.47 -9.15 35.40
CA TYR A 441 10.34 -9.32 36.86
C TYR A 441 11.56 -8.83 37.68
N GLU A 442 12.76 -8.73 37.10
CA GLU A 442 14.00 -8.28 37.76
C GLU A 442 14.26 -6.76 37.63
N LEU A 443 13.20 -5.96 37.52
CA LEU A 443 13.27 -4.50 37.73
C LEU A 443 12.84 -4.08 39.16
N PRO A 444 13.72 -4.22 40.17
CA PRO A 444 13.73 -3.33 41.34
C PRO A 444 14.95 -2.40 41.31
N GLY A 445 14.81 -1.22 41.92
CA GLY A 445 15.79 -0.14 41.84
C GLY A 445 17.01 -0.26 42.77
N GLU A 446 17.83 0.80 42.71
CA GLU A 446 18.99 1.11 43.56
C GLU A 446 20.25 0.24 43.33
N ILE A 447 21.14 0.75 42.47
CA ILE A 447 22.49 0.23 42.25
C ILE A 447 23.46 0.89 43.25
N GLU A 448 24.02 0.11 44.19
CA GLU A 448 25.15 0.57 45.02
C GLU A 448 26.53 0.31 44.37
N ASP A 449 27.40 1.31 44.50
CA ASP A 449 28.64 1.56 43.74
C ASP A 449 29.85 0.66 44.12
N ALA A 450 29.59 -0.56 44.61
CA ALA A 450 30.62 -1.47 45.14
C ALA A 450 31.17 -2.47 44.10
N VAL A 451 30.31 -3.04 43.26
CA VAL A 451 30.67 -4.15 42.35
C VAL A 451 31.60 -3.71 41.21
N ALA A 452 31.41 -2.48 40.70
CA ALA A 452 32.21 -1.92 39.61
C ALA A 452 33.71 -1.81 39.93
N ARG A 453 34.08 -1.68 41.22
CA ARG A 453 35.48 -1.53 41.65
C ARG A 453 36.23 -2.87 41.77
N ALA A 454 35.51 -3.99 41.92
CA ALA A 454 36.12 -5.32 41.99
C ALA A 454 36.47 -5.86 40.60
N ALA A 455 35.64 -5.60 39.58
CA ALA A 455 35.80 -6.16 38.25
C ALA A 455 36.96 -5.55 37.42
N LEU A 456 37.37 -4.30 37.71
CA LEU A 456 38.34 -3.56 36.91
C LEU A 456 39.80 -3.60 37.42
N ALA A 457 40.06 -4.36 38.49
CA ALA A 457 41.42 -4.51 39.05
C ALA A 457 42.46 -5.19 38.12
N PRO A 458 42.12 -6.15 37.23
CA PRO A 458 43.13 -6.85 36.42
C PRO A 458 43.70 -6.07 35.22
N LEU A 459 43.07 -4.96 34.79
CA LEU A 459 43.49 -4.21 33.58
C LEU A 459 44.51 -3.10 33.91
N ARG A 460 45.50 -3.43 34.73
CA ARG A 460 46.61 -2.55 35.10
C ARG A 460 47.97 -3.27 35.15
N GLN A 461 48.31 -3.94 34.05
CA GLN A 461 49.68 -4.27 33.65
C GLN A 461 49.79 -4.35 32.13
#